data_AF-A0A698FEK7-F1
#
_entry.id   AF-A0A698FEK7-F1
#
_cell.length_a   1.000
_cell.length_b   1.000
_cell.length_c   1.000
_cell.angle_alpha   90.00
_cell.angle_beta   90.00
_cell.angle_gamma   90.00
#
_symmetry.space_group_name_H-M   'P 1'
#
loop_
_entity.id
_entity.type
_entity.pdbx_description
1 polymer ?
#
loop_
_entity_poly.entity_id
_entity_poly.type
_entity_poly.pdbx_seq_one_letter_code
_entity_poly.pdbx_strand_id
1 'polypeptide(L)'
;MAKIDEKTLRVKYLRALEKFANAAISALKKENFDKEKFQERMEKNKKIVEKCEAVNLNSSYNKTLENFVNHCLDFSKQKEELLSLANALDKLKKGEKKEKHKTYLKDYYD
;
A
#
# COMPACT_ATOMS: atom_id res chain seq x y z
N MET A 1 13.93 27.71 10.46
CA MET A 1 12.84 26.77 10.08
C MET A 1 13.50 25.48 9.64
N ALA A 2 13.30 24.38 10.37
CA ALA A 2 13.84 23.09 9.98
C ALA A 2 13.19 22.70 8.65
N LYS A 3 14.00 22.49 7.60
CA LYS A 3 13.57 21.91 6.34
C LYS A 3 12.94 20.57 6.71
N ILE A 4 11.61 20.48 6.76
CA ILE A 4 10.95 19.21 6.96
C ILE A 4 11.39 18.39 5.75
N ASP A 5 12.23 17.39 6.01
CA ASP A 5 12.85 16.59 4.98
C ASP A 5 11.74 15.87 4.22
N GLU A 6 11.49 16.25 2.97
CA GLU A 6 10.46 15.66 2.10
C GLU A 6 10.59 14.14 2.03
N LYS A 7 11.83 13.63 2.16
CA LYS A 7 12.09 12.19 2.26
C LYS A 7 11.48 11.61 3.52
N THR A 8 11.62 12.29 4.66
CA THR A 8 11.02 11.87 5.93
C THR A 8 9.49 11.89 5.88
N LEU A 9 8.87 12.90 5.27
CA LEU A 9 7.41 12.94 5.04
C LEU A 9 6.96 11.78 4.15
N ARG A 10 7.66 11.56 3.04
CA ARG A 10 7.37 10.46 2.11
C ARG A 10 7.47 9.10 2.78
N VAL A 11 8.51 8.87 3.58
CA VAL A 11 8.67 7.61 4.32
C VAL A 11 7.55 7.41 5.34
N LYS A 12 7.13 8.47 6.05
CA LYS A 12 6.00 8.38 6.99
C LYS A 12 4.69 8.06 6.28
N TYR A 13 4.39 8.75 5.18
CA TYR A 13 3.19 8.52 4.38
C TYR A 13 3.15 7.09 3.82
N LEU A 14 4.24 6.62 3.21
CA LEU A 14 4.35 5.25 2.70
C LEU A 14 4.16 4.20 3.79
N ARG A 15 4.76 4.39 4.97
CA ARG A 15 4.57 3.46 6.10
C ARG A 15 3.12 3.43 6.59
N ALA A 16 2.43 4.56 6.58
CA ALA A 16 1.01 4.62 6.93
C ALA A 16 0.16 3.85 5.91
N LEU A 17 0.41 4.05 4.61
CA LEU A 17 -0.25 3.31 3.53
C LEU A 17 0.02 1.80 3.61
N GLU A 18 1.28 1.39 3.83
CA GLU A 18 1.62 -0.03 3.96
C GLU A 18 0.94 -0.68 5.17
N LYS A 19 0.90 0.02 6.31
CA LYS A 19 0.21 -0.45 7.51
C LYS A 19 -1.29 -0.62 7.26
N PHE A 20 -1.92 0.35 6.59
CA PHE A 20 -3.31 0.26 6.16
C PHE A 20 -3.52 -0.95 5.24
N ALA A 21 -2.71 -1.06 4.18
CA ALA A 21 -2.87 -2.11 3.18
C ALA A 21 -2.71 -3.51 3.80
N ASN A 22 -1.72 -3.72 4.67
CA ASN A 22 -1.55 -4.98 5.39
C ASN A 22 -2.79 -5.29 6.25
N ALA A 23 -3.31 -4.29 6.97
CA ALA A 23 -4.52 -4.43 7.77
C ALA A 23 -5.77 -4.79 6.95
N ALA A 24 -5.90 -4.24 5.74
CA ALA A 24 -6.98 -4.53 4.79
C ALA A 24 -6.85 -5.95 4.22
N ILE A 25 -5.67 -6.31 3.72
CA ILE A 25 -5.39 -7.64 3.14
C ILE A 25 -5.66 -8.74 4.17
N SER A 26 -5.18 -8.58 5.41
CA SER A 26 -5.42 -9.54 6.47
C SER A 26 -6.90 -9.68 6.81
N ALA A 27 -7.71 -8.61 6.70
CA ALA A 27 -9.14 -8.67 6.94
C ALA A 27 -9.90 -9.34 5.77
N LEU A 28 -9.55 -9.00 4.52
CA LEU A 28 -10.14 -9.59 3.32
C LEU A 28 -9.90 -11.10 3.22
N LYS A 29 -8.75 -11.58 3.68
CA LYS A 29 -8.38 -13.00 3.64
C LYS A 29 -8.98 -13.85 4.77
N LYS A 30 -9.76 -13.27 5.69
CA LYS A 30 -10.44 -14.05 6.72
C LYS A 30 -11.54 -14.92 6.10
N GLU A 31 -11.67 -16.15 6.59
CA GLU A 31 -12.75 -17.07 6.22
C GLU A 31 -14.11 -16.48 6.59
N ASN A 32 -14.24 -16.00 7.83
CA ASN A 32 -15.41 -15.29 8.34
C ASN A 32 -15.34 -13.79 8.03
N PHE A 33 -15.20 -13.44 6.74
CA PHE A 33 -15.19 -12.04 6.32
C PHE A 33 -16.52 -11.36 6.67
N ASP A 34 -16.43 -10.24 7.36
CA ASP A 34 -17.56 -9.43 7.81
C ASP A 34 -17.36 -8.02 7.24
N LYS A 35 -18.30 -7.61 6.37
CA LYS A 35 -18.20 -6.34 5.63
C LYS A 35 -18.27 -5.14 6.56
N GLU A 36 -19.14 -5.16 7.55
CA GLU A 36 -19.32 -4.04 8.49
C GLU A 36 -18.06 -3.87 9.35
N LYS A 37 -17.55 -4.96 9.91
CA LYS A 37 -16.28 -4.93 10.67
C LYS A 37 -15.09 -4.52 9.81
N PHE A 38 -15.10 -4.89 8.53
CA PHE A 38 -14.08 -4.45 7.58
C PHE A 38 -14.14 -2.93 7.40
N GLN A 39 -15.33 -2.36 7.14
CA GLN A 39 -15.53 -0.92 6.96
C GLN A 39 -15.09 -0.13 8.18
N GLU A 40 -15.54 -0.50 9.38
CA GLU A 40 -15.12 0.15 10.63
C GLU A 40 -13.58 0.15 10.80
N ARG A 41 -12.95 -0.96 10.41
CA ARG A 41 -11.49 -1.08 10.45
C ARG A 41 -10.83 -0.17 9.44
N MET A 42 -11.36 -0.05 8.22
CA MET A 42 -10.80 0.81 7.18
C MET A 42 -10.90 2.28 7.58
N GLU A 43 -12.02 2.71 8.15
CA GLU A 43 -12.18 4.07 8.67
C GLU A 43 -11.18 4.38 9.80
N LYS A 44 -10.98 3.46 10.74
CA LYS A 44 -9.99 3.63 11.81
C LYS A 44 -8.57 3.77 11.27
N ASN A 45 -8.21 2.99 10.24
CA ASN A 45 -6.90 3.10 9.60
C ASN A 45 -6.78 4.37 8.74
N LYS A 46 -7.87 4.85 8.12
CA LYS A 46 -7.91 6.10 7.36
C LYS A 46 -7.43 7.28 8.20
N LYS A 47 -7.91 7.39 9.44
CA LYS A 47 -7.51 8.43 10.40
C LYS A 47 -6.01 8.44 10.71
N ILE A 48 -5.28 7.34 10.49
CA ILE A 48 -3.83 7.27 10.64
C ILE A 48 -3.14 7.84 9.40
N VAL A 49 -3.67 7.51 8.22
CA VAL A 49 -3.16 8.02 6.94
C VAL A 49 -3.41 9.53 6.81
N GLU A 50 -4.59 10.02 7.22
CA GLU A 50 -4.95 11.45 7.20
C GLU A 50 -4.07 12.32 8.11
N LYS A 51 -3.43 11.74 9.13
CA LYS A 51 -2.43 12.45 9.96
C LYS A 51 -1.08 12.62 9.27
N CYS A 52 -0.86 11.90 8.18
CA CYS A 52 0.34 12.01 7.38
C CYS A 52 0.08 13.01 6.24
N GLU A 53 1.07 13.84 5.94
CA GLU A 53 1.03 14.70 4.77
C GLU A 53 1.05 13.83 3.51
N ALA A 54 0.04 13.98 2.66
CA ALA A 54 -0.01 13.30 1.37
C ALA A 54 1.11 13.87 0.49
N VAL A 55 1.95 12.99 -0.05
CA VAL A 55 3.07 13.39 -0.91
C VAL A 55 2.99 12.68 -2.25
N ASN A 56 3.59 13.30 -3.27
CA ASN A 56 3.65 12.70 -4.60
C ASN A 56 4.46 11.38 -4.60
N LEU A 57 3.82 10.34 -5.12
CA LEU A 57 4.37 9.00 -5.27
C LEU A 57 4.75 8.75 -6.73
N ASN A 58 6.04 8.45 -6.99
CA ASN A 58 6.56 8.33 -8.35
C ASN A 58 6.70 6.89 -8.85
N SER A 59 6.83 5.90 -7.96
CA SER A 59 6.97 4.49 -8.36
C SER A 59 5.62 3.83 -8.64
N SER A 60 5.62 2.87 -9.55
CA SER A 60 4.44 2.08 -9.90
C SER A 60 3.85 1.35 -8.69
N TYR A 61 4.70 0.76 -7.83
CA TYR A 61 4.27 0.13 -6.59
C TYR A 61 3.59 1.12 -5.64
N ASN A 62 4.18 2.29 -5.41
CA ASN A 62 3.64 3.27 -4.47
C ASN A 62 2.28 3.83 -4.93
N LYS A 63 2.13 4.09 -6.23
CA LYS A 63 0.84 4.49 -6.81
C LYS A 63 -0.22 3.39 -6.67
N THR A 64 0.17 2.13 -6.91
CA THR A 64 -0.74 0.99 -6.77
C THR A 64 -1.14 0.77 -5.31
N LEU A 65 -0.22 0.98 -4.38
CA LEU A 65 -0.47 0.92 -2.94
C LEU A 65 -1.52 1.97 -2.52
N GLU A 66 -1.33 3.23 -2.93
CA GLU A 66 -2.28 4.31 -2.65
C GLU A 66 -3.65 4.02 -3.28
N ASN A 67 -3.66 3.55 -4.53
CA ASN A 67 -4.90 3.17 -5.21
C ASN A 67 -5.66 2.06 -4.48
N PHE A 68 -4.95 1.03 -4.00
CA PHE A 68 -5.55 -0.05 -3.23
C PHE A 68 -6.15 0.45 -1.90
N VAL A 69 -5.45 1.34 -1.20
CA VAL A 69 -5.97 1.96 0.04
C VAL A 69 -7.24 2.75 -0.25
N ASN A 70 -7.27 3.54 -1.32
CA ASN A 70 -8.46 4.31 -1.72
C ASN A 70 -9.64 3.40 -2.07
N HIS A 71 -9.40 2.28 -2.77
CA HIS A 71 -10.46 1.30 -3.08
C HIS A 71 -10.99 0.59 -1.83
N CYS A 72 -10.15 0.36 -0.81
CA CYS A 72 -10.63 -0.17 0.47
C CYS A 72 -11.54 0.80 1.23
N LEU A 73 -11.50 2.09 0.89
CA LEU A 73 -12.38 3.13 1.45
C LEU A 73 -13.62 3.37 0.58
N ASP A 74 -13.67 2.80 -0.63
CA ASP A 74 -14.88 2.75 -1.44
C ASP A 74 -15.71 1.53 -1.05
N PHE A 75 -16.69 1.76 -0.19
CA PHE A 75 -17.55 0.72 0.37
C PHE A 75 -18.55 0.11 -0.60
N SER A 76 -18.64 0.66 -1.82
CA SER A 76 -19.36 0.04 -2.95
C SER A 76 -18.61 -1.16 -3.51
N LYS A 77 -17.29 -1.24 -3.31
CA LYS A 77 -16.43 -2.30 -3.84
C LYS A 77 -16.70 -3.64 -3.17
N GLN A 78 -16.61 -4.69 -3.97
CA GLN A 78 -16.80 -6.07 -3.51
C GLN A 78 -15.46 -6.66 -3.04
N LYS A 79 -15.56 -7.66 -2.17
CA LYS A 79 -14.40 -8.36 -1.58
C LYS A 79 -13.46 -8.90 -2.67
N GLU A 80 -14.01 -9.46 -3.73
CA GLU A 80 -13.29 -10.09 -4.84
C GLU A 80 -12.47 -9.06 -5.63
N GLU A 81 -13.03 -7.87 -5.84
CA GLU A 81 -12.34 -6.76 -6.50
C GLU A 81 -11.15 -6.28 -5.65
N LEU A 82 -11.37 -6.11 -4.34
CA LEU A 82 -10.30 -5.73 -3.41
C LEU A 82 -9.21 -6.80 -3.30
N LEU A 83 -9.56 -8.09 -3.32
CA LEU A 83 -8.60 -9.19 -3.35
C LEU A 83 -7.79 -9.21 -4.66
N SER A 84 -8.43 -8.90 -5.79
CA SER A 84 -7.74 -8.77 -7.09
C SER A 84 -6.67 -7.67 -7.05
N LEU A 85 -7.03 -6.49 -6.52
CA LEU A 85 -6.09 -5.38 -6.32
C LEU A 85 -4.96 -5.73 -5.35
N ALA A 86 -5.28 -6.41 -4.24
CA ALA A 86 -4.28 -6.89 -3.29
C ALA A 86 -3.26 -7.86 -3.94
N ASN A 87 -3.74 -8.75 -4.81
CA ASN A 87 -2.89 -9.67 -5.54
C ASN A 87 -2.01 -8.95 -6.58
N ALA A 88 -2.54 -7.94 -7.26
CA ALA A 88 -1.75 -7.10 -8.17
C ALA A 88 -0.64 -6.35 -7.42
N LEU A 89 -0.95 -5.80 -6.24
CA LEU A 89 0.02 -5.14 -5.37
C LEU A 89 1.14 -6.09 -4.93
N ASP A 90 0.82 -7.32 -4.51
CA ASP A 90 1.81 -8.33 -4.11
C ASP A 90 2.71 -8.76 -5.29
N LYS A 91 2.16 -8.85 -6.51
CA LYS A 91 2.95 -9.12 -7.72
C LYS A 91 3.98 -8.02 -7.98
N LEU A 92 3.59 -6.74 -7.89
CA LEU A 92 4.52 -5.62 -8.05
C LEU A 92 5.62 -5.63 -6.98
N LYS A 93 5.25 -5.89 -5.71
CA LYS A 93 6.20 -6.00 -4.60
C LYS A 93 7.25 -7.10 -4.81
N LYS A 94 6.86 -8.23 -5.42
CA LYS A 94 7.76 -9.34 -5.77
C LYS A 94 8.59 -9.04 -7.03
N GLY A 95 8.01 -8.35 -8.01
CA GLY A 95 8.69 -7.92 -9.23
C GLY A 95 9.87 -6.98 -8.95
N GLU A 96 9.65 -5.95 -8.13
CA GLU A 96 10.72 -5.00 -7.75
C GLU A 96 11.91 -5.69 -7.05
N LYS A 97 11.68 -6.79 -6.32
CA LYS A 97 12.77 -7.56 -5.71
C LYS A 97 13.62 -8.29 -6.76
N LYS A 98 12.99 -8.86 -7.79
CA LYS A 98 13.72 -9.58 -8.86
C LYS A 98 14.58 -8.64 -9.70
N GLU A 99 14.12 -7.42 -9.93
CA GLU A 99 14.83 -6.43 -10.74
C GLU A 99 16.10 -5.91 -10.05
N LYS A 100 16.06 -5.66 -8.73
CA LYS A 100 17.24 -5.28 -7.94
C LYS A 100 18.37 -6.33 -7.97
N HIS A 101 18.04 -7.62 -8.08
CA HIS A 101 19.03 -8.69 -8.17
C HIS A 101 19.62 -8.87 -9.59
N LYS A 102 19.00 -8.31 -10.64
CA LYS A 102 19.58 -8.32 -11.99
C LYS A 102 20.66 -7.26 -12.17
N THR A 103 20.51 -6.10 -11.52
CA THR A 103 21.51 -5.02 -11.59
C THR A 103 22.85 -5.47 -11.01
N TYR A 104 22.82 -6.18 -9.88
CA TYR A 104 24.03 -6.69 -9.22
C TYR A 104 24.81 -7.73 -10.05
N LEU A 105 24.12 -8.44 -10.96
CA LEU A 105 24.75 -9.42 -11.85
C LEU A 105 25.33 -8.77 -13.11
N LYS A 106 24.88 -7.56 -13.47
CA LYS A 106 25.39 -6.85 -14.65
C LYS A 106 26.74 -6.20 -14.37
N ASP A 107 26.92 -5.66 -13.16
CA ASP A 107 28.17 -5.03 -12.71
C ASP A 107 29.32 -6.03 -12.44
N TYR A 108 29.07 -7.34 -12.56
CA TYR A 108 30.08 -8.40 -12.35
C TYR A 108 30.72 -8.89 -13.66
N TYR A 109 30.21 -8.44 -14.81
CA TYR A 109 30.67 -8.87 -16.15
C TYR A 109 31.12 -7.72 -17.05
N ASP A 110 31.22 -6.48 -16.52
CA ASP A 110 31.81 -5.32 -17.20
C ASP A 110 33.16 -4.94 -16.58
#